data_AF-A0A2V4A3Q2-F1
#
_entry.id   AF-A0A2V4A3Q2-F1
#
_cell.length_a   1.000
_cell.length_b   1.000
_cell.length_c   1.000
_cell.angle_alpha   90.00
_cell.angle_beta   90.00
_cell.angle_gamma   90.00
#
_symmetry.space_group_name_H-M   'P 1'
#
loop_
_entity.id
_entity.type
_entity.pdbx_description
1 polymer ?
#
loop_
_entity_poly.entity_id
_entity_poly.type
_entity_poly.pdbx_seq_one_letter_code
_entity_poly.pdbx_strand_id
1 'polypeptide(L)'
;MANMLKALNTFRPKIKLAKTAGMKQVVEFIASRTGLNKGQIQMVLAELADTVIFFNKQGQGVKLEGLGTYLPKIDTEGKISVSHRLDRYIKSALNVEGGFTGKIENRKNIGKSKEEFIAMWNEAHPDDPISLN
;
A
#
# COMPACT_ATOMS: atom_id res chain seq x y z
N MET A 1 -23.33 -6.21 -21.55
CA MET A 1 -22.01 -6.26 -22.20
C MET A 1 -20.95 -6.06 -21.15
N ALA A 2 -20.47 -7.18 -20.63
CA ALA A 2 -19.25 -7.23 -19.85
C ALA A 2 -18.09 -6.72 -20.69
N ASN A 3 -17.07 -6.20 -20.02
CA ASN A 3 -15.83 -5.78 -20.65
C ASN A 3 -14.65 -6.39 -19.88
N MET A 4 -13.49 -6.35 -20.51
CA MET A 4 -12.25 -6.88 -19.95
C MET A 4 -11.96 -6.37 -18.52
N LEU A 5 -12.33 -5.11 -18.21
CA LEU A 5 -12.14 -4.52 -16.90
C LEU A 5 -12.97 -5.25 -15.81
N LYS A 6 -14.19 -5.69 -16.11
CA LYS A 6 -15.01 -6.49 -15.19
C LYS A 6 -14.40 -7.86 -14.91
N ALA A 7 -13.90 -8.54 -15.95
CA ALA A 7 -13.20 -9.82 -15.80
C ALA A 7 -11.95 -9.69 -14.92
N LEU A 8 -11.09 -8.71 -15.21
CA LEU A 8 -9.89 -8.43 -14.41
C LEU A 8 -10.25 -8.07 -12.98
N ASN A 9 -11.22 -7.19 -12.76
CA ASN A 9 -11.63 -6.82 -11.42
C ASN A 9 -12.17 -8.02 -10.63
N THR A 10 -12.71 -9.05 -11.28
CA THR A 10 -13.25 -10.23 -10.59
C THR A 10 -12.15 -11.25 -10.30
N PHE A 11 -11.32 -11.58 -11.29
CA PHE A 11 -10.42 -12.73 -11.25
C PHE A 11 -8.95 -12.41 -11.00
N ARG A 12 -8.51 -11.14 -11.11
CA ARG A 12 -7.10 -10.81 -10.85
C ARG A 12 -6.68 -11.17 -9.42
N PRO A 13 -5.40 -11.50 -9.18
CA PRO A 13 -4.87 -11.61 -7.84
C PRO A 13 -5.09 -10.31 -7.06
N LYS A 14 -5.57 -10.42 -5.83
CA LYS A 14 -5.79 -9.26 -4.95
C LYS A 14 -5.26 -9.57 -3.56
N ILE A 15 -4.65 -8.57 -2.93
CA ILE A 15 -4.35 -8.66 -1.51
C ILE A 15 -5.67 -8.57 -0.75
N LYS A 16 -5.95 -9.59 0.06
CA LYS A 16 -7.03 -9.53 1.05
C LYS A 16 -6.51 -8.76 2.24
N LEU A 17 -6.86 -7.47 2.30
CA LEU A 17 -6.43 -6.58 3.37
C LEU A 17 -6.91 -7.12 4.73
N ALA A 18 -5.97 -7.31 5.65
CA ALA A 18 -6.27 -7.52 7.05
C ALA A 18 -6.73 -6.20 7.69
N LYS A 19 -7.16 -6.26 8.95
CA LYS A 19 -7.42 -5.05 9.73
C LYS A 19 -6.17 -4.17 9.76
N THR A 20 -6.32 -2.90 9.40
CA THR A 20 -5.23 -1.92 9.47
C THR A 20 -4.66 -1.89 10.88
N ALA A 21 -3.33 -1.99 10.97
CA ALA A 21 -2.64 -1.87 12.25
C ALA A 21 -2.81 -0.46 12.81
N GLY A 22 -3.44 -0.34 13.98
CA GLY A 22 -3.61 0.95 14.66
C GLY A 22 -2.39 1.33 15.50
N MET A 23 -2.35 2.57 16.00
CA MET A 23 -1.24 3.08 16.82
C MET A 23 -0.90 2.17 18.01
N LYS A 24 -1.92 1.63 18.69
CA LYS A 24 -1.71 0.68 19.81
C LYS A 24 -0.90 -0.55 19.39
N GLN A 25 -1.22 -1.16 18.25
CA GLN A 25 -0.53 -2.36 17.76
C GLN A 25 0.90 -2.04 17.32
N VAL A 26 1.11 -0.89 16.67
CA VAL A 26 2.44 -0.41 16.29
C VAL A 26 3.32 -0.21 17.51
N VAL A 27 2.81 0.47 18.54
CA VAL A 27 3.51 0.73 19.80
C VAL A 27 3.83 -0.57 20.53
N GLU A 28 2.87 -1.51 20.59
CA GLU A 28 3.08 -2.83 21.18
C GLU A 28 4.19 -3.62 20.47
N PHE A 29 4.20 -3.58 19.15
CA PHE A 29 5.24 -4.24 18.37
C PHE A 29 6.62 -3.64 18.61
N ILE A 30 6.76 -2.31 18.62
CA ILE A 30 8.04 -1.64 18.90
C ILE A 30 8.52 -1.93 20.33
N ALA A 31 7.62 -1.83 21.31
CA ALA A 31 7.94 -2.11 22.71
C ALA A 31 8.46 -3.54 22.90
N SER A 32 7.90 -4.53 22.18
CA SER A 32 8.35 -5.92 22.26
C SER A 32 9.76 -6.17 21.71
N ARG A 33 10.33 -5.23 20.96
CA ARG A 33 11.63 -5.34 20.28
C ARG A 33 12.66 -4.33 20.77
N THR A 34 12.32 -3.53 21.77
CA THR A 34 13.16 -2.46 22.31
C THR A 34 13.08 -2.44 23.83
N GLY A 35 13.93 -1.68 24.50
CA GLY A 35 13.82 -1.41 25.93
C GLY A 35 12.87 -0.25 26.27
N LEU A 36 12.20 0.34 25.27
CA LEU A 36 11.36 1.52 25.47
C LEU A 36 9.97 1.12 25.98
N ASN A 37 9.43 1.91 26.90
CA ASN A 37 8.05 1.72 27.33
C ASN A 37 7.06 2.30 26.30
N LYS A 38 5.81 1.83 26.36
CA LYS A 38 4.76 2.21 25.40
C LYS A 38 4.50 3.72 25.36
N GLY A 39 4.58 4.41 26.50
CA GLY A 39 4.35 5.85 26.59
C GLY A 39 5.45 6.65 25.88
N GLN A 40 6.71 6.27 26.07
CA GLN A 40 7.85 6.87 25.36
C GLN A 40 7.72 6.71 23.85
N ILE A 41 7.34 5.51 23.38
CA ILE A 41 7.16 5.25 21.95
C ILE A 41 6.03 6.11 21.37
N GLN A 42 4.89 6.22 22.06
CA GLN A 42 3.78 7.07 21.63
C GLN A 42 4.20 8.53 21.50
N MET A 43 4.91 9.05 22.50
CA MET A 43 5.43 10.42 22.48
C MET A 43 6.36 10.63 21.28
N VAL A 44 7.34 9.75 21.07
CA VAL A 44 8.29 9.87 19.94
C VAL A 44 7.56 9.82 18.59
N LEU A 45 6.57 8.95 18.41
CA LEU A 45 5.80 8.87 17.17
C LEU A 45 4.95 10.12 16.92
N ALA A 46 4.41 10.74 17.97
CA ALA A 46 3.69 12.01 17.87
C ALA A 46 4.64 13.17 17.49
N GLU A 47 5.76 13.32 18.21
CA GLU A 47 6.78 14.34 17.93
C GLU A 47 7.38 14.20 16.53
N LEU A 48 7.53 12.96 16.04
CA LEU A 48 7.99 12.70 14.68
C LEU A 48 7.02 13.26 13.62
N ALA A 49 5.71 13.14 13.84
CA ALA A 49 4.71 13.69 12.95
C ALA A 49 4.77 15.23 12.94
N ASP A 50 4.89 15.85 14.11
CA ASP A 50 5.01 17.31 14.25
C ASP A 50 6.32 17.83 13.65
N THR A 51 7.41 17.07 13.78
CA THR A 51 8.69 17.36 13.14
C THR A 51 8.57 17.38 11.61
N VAL A 52 7.86 16.39 11.03
CA VAL A 52 7.60 16.37 9.57
C VAL A 52 6.83 17.62 9.14
N ILE A 53 5.81 18.02 9.90
CA ILE A 53 5.03 19.24 9.64
C ILE A 53 5.90 20.49 9.73
N PHE A 54 6.71 20.61 10.78
CA PHE A 54 7.55 21.78 11.05
C PHE A 54 8.53 22.06 9.90
N PHE A 55 9.22 21.04 9.41
CA PHE A 55 10.16 21.20 8.29
C PHE A 55 9.44 21.42 6.96
N ASN A 56 8.32 20.74 6.71
CA ASN A 56 7.55 20.95 5.48
C ASN A 56 7.00 22.38 5.38
N LYS A 57 6.59 22.99 6.50
CA LYS A 57 6.18 24.42 6.56
C LYS A 57 7.29 25.39 6.13
N GLN A 58 8.55 24.98 6.24
CA GLN A 58 9.72 25.75 5.84
C GLN A 58 10.20 25.42 4.41
N GLY A 59 9.43 24.63 3.66
CA GLY A 59 9.85 24.15 2.33
C GLY A 59 10.88 23.03 2.37
N GLN A 60 11.18 22.47 3.55
CA GLN A 60 12.16 21.39 3.72
C GLN A 60 11.47 20.03 3.72
N GLY A 61 11.90 19.15 2.82
CA GLY A 61 11.48 17.74 2.82
C GLY A 61 12.11 16.97 3.97
N VAL A 62 11.38 16.00 4.51
CA VAL A 62 11.87 15.11 5.56
C VAL A 62 12.01 13.69 5.03
N LYS A 63 13.25 13.19 5.01
CA LYS A 63 13.55 11.78 4.73
C LYS A 63 13.58 11.01 6.05
N LEU A 64 12.67 10.07 6.20
CA LEU A 64 12.66 9.10 7.30
C LEU A 64 13.20 7.78 6.75
N GLU A 65 14.43 7.45 7.13
CA GLU A 65 15.11 6.27 6.60
C GLU A 65 14.33 4.99 6.88
N GLY A 66 14.16 4.16 5.84
CA GLY A 66 13.38 2.94 5.93
C GLY A 66 11.87 3.13 5.90
N LEU A 67 11.35 4.36 5.80
CA LEU A 67 9.93 4.66 5.60
C LEU A 67 9.68 5.37 4.27
N GLY A 68 10.30 6.53 4.07
CA GLY A 68 10.09 7.32 2.87
C GLY A 68 10.53 8.77 3.00
N THR A 69 10.15 9.56 2.00
CA THR A 69 10.40 11.01 1.98
C THR A 69 9.08 11.75 1.89
N TYR A 70 8.89 12.73 2.77
CA TYR A 70 7.74 13.63 2.85
C TYR A 70 8.17 15.00 2.35
N LEU A 71 7.69 15.40 1.17
CA LEU A 71 8.12 16.61 0.47
C LEU A 71 6.97 17.61 0.35
N PRO A 72 7.18 18.90 0.67
CA PRO A 72 6.15 19.91 0.46
C PRO A 72 5.95 20.12 -1.04
N LYS A 73 4.70 20.33 -1.44
CA LYS A 73 4.30 20.59 -2.83
C LYS A 73 3.28 21.71 -2.88
N ILE A 74 3.35 22.52 -3.92
CA ILE A 74 2.36 23.54 -4.26
C ILE A 74 1.73 23.19 -5.62
N ASP A 75 0.42 23.42 -5.76
CA ASP A 75 -0.27 23.34 -7.05
C ASP A 75 -0.40 24.73 -7.71
N THR A 76 -1.02 24.79 -8.89
CA THR A 76 -1.19 26.04 -9.65
C THR A 76 -2.11 27.04 -8.98
N GLU A 77 -2.91 26.62 -7.99
CA GLU A 77 -3.81 27.48 -7.21
C GLU A 77 -3.14 27.98 -5.92
N GLY A 78 -1.90 27.59 -5.67
CA GLY A 78 -1.16 27.97 -4.47
C GLY A 78 -1.45 27.10 -3.25
N LYS A 79 -2.19 25.99 -3.40
CA LYS A 79 -2.50 25.10 -2.28
C LYS A 79 -1.29 24.24 -1.92
N ILE A 80 -0.90 24.31 -0.65
CA ILE A 80 0.20 23.51 -0.11
C ILE A 80 -0.31 22.11 0.27
N SER A 81 0.45 21.09 -0.12
CA SER A 81 0.22 19.69 0.22
C SER A 81 1.55 18.99 0.51
N VAL A 82 1.49 17.73 0.96
CA VAL A 82 2.68 16.90 1.18
C VAL A 82 2.61 15.71 0.22
N SER A 83 3.67 15.53 -0.56
CA SER A 83 3.88 14.32 -1.36
C SER A 83 4.68 13.29 -0.56
N HIS A 84 4.32 12.02 -0.66
CA HIS A 84 5.03 10.92 -0.02
C HIS A 84 5.66 10.00 -1.07
N ARG A 85 6.96 9.73 -0.91
CA ARG A 85 7.70 8.76 -1.71
C ARG A 85 8.14 7.61 -0.81
N LEU A 86 7.59 6.42 -1.07
CA LEU A 86 7.94 5.20 -0.34
C LEU A 86 9.43 4.87 -0.50
N ASP A 87 10.07 4.45 0.58
CA ASP A 87 11.45 3.97 0.54
C ASP A 87 11.57 2.68 -0.30
N ARG A 88 12.63 2.59 -1.11
CA ARG A 88 12.88 1.40 -1.94
C ARG A 88 13.08 0.15 -1.11
N TYR A 89 13.64 0.29 0.10
CA TYR A 89 13.85 -0.81 1.04
C TYR A 89 12.55 -1.54 1.39
N ILE A 90 11.47 -0.80 1.68
CA ILE A 90 10.16 -1.42 1.94
C ILE A 90 9.67 -2.18 0.72
N LYS A 91 9.77 -1.56 -0.47
CA LYS A 91 9.33 -2.20 -1.71
C LYS A 91 10.10 -3.49 -1.97
N SER A 92 11.43 -3.50 -1.81
CA SER A 92 12.24 -4.70 -2.02
C SER A 92 11.93 -5.79 -0.99
N ALA A 93 11.74 -5.43 0.28
CA ALA A 93 11.48 -6.38 1.36
C ALA A 93 10.18 -7.18 1.15
N LEU A 94 9.18 -6.62 0.46
CA LEU A 94 7.92 -7.30 0.16
C LEU A 94 8.01 -8.28 -1.03
N ASN A 95 8.99 -8.11 -1.92
CA ASN A 95 9.07 -8.84 -3.19
C ASN A 95 10.16 -9.93 -3.22
N VAL A 96 10.81 -10.19 -2.09
CA VAL A 96 11.66 -11.39 -1.93
C VAL A 96 10.78 -12.63 -1.76
N GLU A 97 11.34 -13.81 -2.06
CA GLU A 97 10.66 -15.08 -1.80
C GLU A 97 10.26 -15.19 -0.32
N GLY A 98 8.98 -15.45 -0.06
CA GLY A 98 8.43 -15.48 1.30
C GLY A 98 8.28 -14.11 1.99
N GLY A 99 8.66 -13.00 1.35
CA GLY A 99 8.62 -11.66 1.96
C GLY A 99 7.21 -11.14 2.28
N PHE A 100 6.20 -11.55 1.48
CA PHE A 100 4.80 -11.24 1.75
C PHE A 100 4.08 -12.40 2.44
N THR A 101 3.68 -12.20 3.70
CA THR A 101 2.99 -13.20 4.53
C THR A 101 1.48 -13.02 4.61
N GLY A 102 0.93 -11.99 3.96
CA GLY A 102 -0.51 -11.73 3.92
C GLY A 102 -1.28 -12.70 3.02
N LYS A 103 -2.61 -12.58 3.04
CA LYS A 103 -3.51 -13.40 2.21
C LYS A 103 -3.68 -12.80 0.81
N ILE A 104 -3.55 -13.62 -0.22
CA ILE A 104 -3.81 -13.26 -1.62
C ILE A 104 -5.05 -14.03 -2.09
N GLU A 105 -6.09 -13.30 -2.45
CA GLU A 105 -7.25 -13.83 -3.17
C GLU A 105 -6.89 -14.07 -4.63
N ASN A 106 -7.49 -15.10 -5.24
CA ASN A 106 -7.19 -15.52 -6.61
C ASN A 106 -5.69 -15.77 -6.87
N ARG A 107 -4.95 -16.27 -5.87
CA ARG A 107 -3.50 -16.52 -5.99
C ARG A 107 -3.14 -17.43 -7.17
N LYS A 108 -4.01 -18.40 -7.48
CA LYS A 108 -3.87 -19.31 -8.63
C LYS A 108 -3.88 -18.61 -10.00
N ASN A 109 -4.28 -17.34 -10.06
CA ASN A 109 -4.34 -16.57 -11.29
C ASN A 109 -3.12 -15.63 -11.45
N ILE A 110 -2.12 -15.72 -10.57
CA ILE A 110 -0.85 -15.00 -10.75
C ILE A 110 -0.17 -15.53 -12.03
N GLY A 111 0.24 -14.61 -12.91
CA GLY A 111 0.90 -14.95 -14.18
C GLY A 111 -0.05 -15.17 -15.37
N LYS A 112 -1.37 -15.17 -15.16
CA LYS A 112 -2.33 -15.36 -16.24
C LYS A 112 -2.42 -14.17 -17.21
N SER A 113 -2.66 -14.48 -18.48
CA SER A 113 -2.84 -13.51 -19.56
C SER A 113 -4.25 -12.90 -19.57
N LYS A 114 -4.44 -11.90 -20.43
CA LYS A 114 -5.73 -11.23 -20.63
C LYS A 114 -6.79 -12.19 -21.18
N GLU A 115 -6.39 -13.02 -22.14
CA GLU A 115 -7.24 -14.00 -22.81
C GLU A 115 -7.71 -15.06 -21.82
N GLU A 116 -6.83 -15.51 -20.91
CA GLU A 116 -7.21 -16.44 -19.84
C GLU A 116 -8.25 -15.83 -18.90
N PHE A 117 -8.14 -14.54 -18.55
CA PHE A 117 -9.16 -13.87 -17.73
C PHE A 117 -10.50 -13.72 -18.45
N ILE A 118 -10.49 -13.49 -19.77
CA ILE A 118 -11.70 -13.45 -20.59
C ILE A 118 -12.35 -14.84 -20.65
N ALA A 119 -11.56 -15.90 -20.89
CA ALA A 119 -12.05 -17.26 -20.89
C ALA A 119 -12.70 -17.64 -19.54
N MET A 120 -12.04 -17.30 -18.43
CA MET A 120 -12.58 -17.49 -17.08
C MET A 120 -13.89 -16.72 -16.85
N TRP A 121 -14.03 -15.53 -17.41
CA TRP A 121 -15.28 -14.77 -17.34
C TRP A 121 -16.39 -15.42 -18.15
N ASN A 122 -16.11 -15.79 -19.40
CA ASN A 122 -17.08 -16.37 -20.31
C ASN A 122 -17.57 -17.75 -19.83
N GLU A 123 -16.69 -18.54 -19.18
CA GLU A 123 -17.07 -19.79 -18.52
C GLU A 123 -17.99 -19.54 -17.31
N ALA A 124 -17.68 -18.54 -16.49
CA ALA A 124 -18.47 -18.22 -15.29
C ALA A 124 -19.77 -17.45 -15.59
N HIS A 125 -19.84 -16.75 -16.72
CA HIS A 125 -20.98 -15.91 -17.14
C HIS A 125 -21.30 -16.13 -18.63
N PRO A 126 -21.86 -17.30 -19.02
CA PRO A 126 -22.20 -17.59 -20.41
C PRO A 126 -23.19 -16.59 -21.03
N ASP A 127 -24.04 -15.97 -20.20
CA ASP A 127 -25.10 -15.03 -20.61
C ASP A 127 -24.61 -13.58 -20.84
N ASP A 128 -23.39 -13.23 -20.41
CA ASP A 128 -22.77 -11.91 -20.65
C ASP A 128 -21.30 -12.09 -21.05
N PRO A 129 -21.03 -12.76 -22.20
CA PRO A 129 -19.68 -13.05 -22.63
C PRO A 129 -18.95 -11.77 -23.07
N ILE A 130 -17.64 -11.78 -22.92
CA ILE A 130 -16.73 -10.76 -23.42
C ILE A 130 -16.14 -11.27 -24.74
N SER A 131 -16.31 -10.47 -25.79
CA SER A 131 -15.66 -10.71 -27.08
C SER A 131 -14.15 -10.50 -26.99
N LEU A 132 -13.37 -11.41 -27.56
CA LEU A 132 -11.94 -11.25 -27.82
C LEU A 132 -11.77 -10.32 -29.03
N ASN A 133 -11.76 -9.01 -28.81
CA ASN A 133 -11.33 -8.01 -29.81
C ASN A 133 -9.99 -7.40 -29.39
#